data_AF-A0A2P6NTE3-F1
#
_entry.id   AF-A0A2P6NTE3-F1
#
_cell.length_a   1.000
_cell.length_b   1.000
_cell.length_c   1.000
_cell.angle_alpha   90.00
_cell.angle_beta   90.00
_cell.angle_gamma   90.00
#
_symmetry.space_group_name_H-M   'P 1'
#
loop_
_entity.id
_entity.type
_entity.pdbx_description
1 polymer ?
#
loop_
_entity_poly.entity_id
_entity_poly.type
_entity_poly.pdbx_seq_one_letter_code
_entity_poly.pdbx_strand_id
1 'polypeptide(L)'
;MLVDRRAGSTGANSSYTFTSTPRPLANKKKFRDPKNDTDKSLLHNLMTDPRIRRGTTAQGPPPPLALQREGEERLRKEKERLRRQKELLRQKQMQDLQYVDDLMSTMPPPVSGRQHMDVQTDEYLEEISDKPVEKDMQTQTDEFKERPMTPKYVPKKSGVDVETQIWENDLFDFDREVEPLLSVLVAKVLEQSILEVRDEEEFFNIQSHQDAMEAKRAAELADAKRMEDEERRKEEEKEARLIQEKERVARDRKIQEKADARSFAKQYLQDLAPRVFDNLTEKGYFYDPVLREVEVVFTPWLYQEVEHQLSNRELAQMIMQDAIHHALEKARNVWEETKKRKLEEEREMTLKEEAAKRKKEEQELEEQSKPNAEQPGHESSGEENTGEQSENSDEEEEEDD
;
A
#
# COMPACT_ATOMS: atom_id res chain seq x y z
N MET A 1 73.38 41.33 -21.99
CA MET A 1 72.76 42.25 -22.98
C MET A 1 72.45 41.39 -24.20
N LEU A 2 71.26 41.34 -24.80
CA LEU A 2 69.88 41.69 -24.40
C LEU A 2 69.19 40.37 -23.93
N VAL A 3 68.20 40.26 -23.05
CA VAL A 3 66.99 41.04 -22.76
C VAL A 3 66.00 41.09 -23.91
N ASP A 4 65.05 40.15 -23.93
CA ASP A 4 63.67 40.57 -24.16
C ASP A 4 62.65 39.73 -23.36
N ARG A 5 61.57 40.38 -22.90
CA ARG A 5 60.50 39.82 -22.04
C ARG A 5 59.30 40.76 -22.05
N ARG A 6 58.19 40.39 -22.72
CA ARG A 6 56.78 40.86 -22.59
C ARG A 6 55.97 40.31 -23.78
N ALA A 7 54.64 40.20 -23.79
CA ALA A 7 53.62 40.07 -22.73
C ALA A 7 52.26 39.70 -23.39
N GLY A 8 51.22 39.41 -22.59
CA GLY A 8 49.84 39.10 -23.05
C GLY A 8 49.56 37.59 -23.15
N SER A 9 48.50 36.99 -22.59
CA SER A 9 47.09 37.43 -22.34
C SER A 9 46.36 37.71 -23.66
N THR A 10 45.36 36.92 -24.10
CA THR A 10 44.13 36.52 -23.39
C THR A 10 43.60 35.14 -23.82
N GLY A 11 42.66 34.56 -23.05
CA GLY A 11 41.89 33.40 -23.50
C GLY A 11 40.72 33.81 -24.40
N ALA A 12 40.57 33.18 -25.56
CA ALA A 12 39.48 33.43 -26.51
C ALA A 12 38.57 32.20 -26.65
N ASN A 13 37.25 32.40 -26.53
CA ASN A 13 36.25 31.35 -26.73
C ASN A 13 36.18 30.97 -28.21
N SER A 14 36.77 29.84 -28.60
CA SER A 14 36.72 29.34 -29.98
C SER A 14 35.37 28.70 -30.27
N SER A 15 34.49 29.43 -30.95
CA SER A 15 33.23 28.91 -31.50
C SER A 15 33.53 27.91 -32.64
N TYR A 16 33.02 26.68 -32.51
CA TYR A 16 33.44 25.56 -33.34
C TYR A 16 32.75 25.55 -34.72
N THR A 17 33.28 26.32 -35.68
CA THR A 17 32.81 26.35 -37.08
C THR A 17 33.29 25.13 -37.87
N PHE A 18 32.42 24.14 -38.04
CA PHE A 18 32.68 22.97 -38.88
C PHE A 18 32.52 23.30 -40.37
N THR A 19 33.61 23.18 -41.14
CA THR A 19 33.58 23.20 -42.61
C THR A 19 34.24 21.93 -43.16
N SER A 20 33.63 21.34 -44.19
CA SER A 20 34.14 20.12 -44.83
C SER A 20 34.19 20.32 -46.34
N THR A 21 35.37 20.14 -46.95
CA THR A 21 35.51 20.18 -48.41
C THR A 21 34.84 18.96 -49.06
N PRO A 22 34.21 19.11 -50.23
CA PRO A 22 33.50 18.01 -50.89
C PRO A 22 34.49 16.96 -51.41
N ARG A 23 34.41 15.73 -50.88
CA ARG A 23 35.09 14.57 -51.46
C ARG A 23 34.27 13.98 -52.60
N PRO A 24 34.86 13.65 -53.77
CA PRO A 24 34.17 12.91 -54.81
C PRO A 24 33.79 11.51 -54.31
N LEU A 25 32.58 11.07 -54.65
CA LEU A 25 32.12 9.70 -54.37
C LEU A 25 32.81 8.72 -55.33
N ALA A 26 33.29 7.59 -54.80
CA ALA A 26 33.86 6.54 -55.64
C ALA A 26 32.77 5.89 -56.52
N ASN A 27 33.01 5.82 -57.83
CA ASN A 27 32.07 5.25 -58.79
C ASN A 27 31.85 3.75 -58.53
N LYS A 28 30.70 3.38 -57.97
CA LYS A 28 30.23 1.98 -57.97
C LYS A 28 29.89 1.56 -59.41
N LYS A 29 30.28 0.35 -59.82
CA LYS A 29 29.86 -0.24 -61.10
C LYS A 29 28.33 -0.38 -61.15
N LYS A 30 27.72 -0.15 -62.31
CA LYS A 30 26.26 -0.17 -62.49
C LYS A 30 25.66 -1.57 -62.72
N PHE A 31 26.48 -2.59 -62.96
CA PHE A 31 26.05 -3.97 -63.19
C PHE A 31 26.82 -4.94 -62.27
N ARG A 32 26.17 -6.06 -61.93
CA ARG A 32 26.70 -7.16 -61.11
C ARG A 32 27.20 -8.28 -62.03
N ASP A 33 28.46 -8.66 -61.91
CA ASP A 33 29.01 -9.85 -62.55
C ASP A 33 28.60 -11.12 -61.78
N PRO A 34 27.91 -12.11 -62.38
CA PRO A 34 27.39 -13.28 -61.67
C PRO A 34 28.45 -14.33 -61.30
N LYS A 35 29.74 -14.05 -61.53
CA LYS A 35 30.87 -14.98 -61.27
C LYS A 35 31.72 -14.59 -60.05
N ASN A 36 31.42 -13.48 -59.37
CA ASN A 36 32.18 -12.98 -58.22
C ASN A 36 31.28 -12.75 -56.98
N ASP A 37 30.58 -13.79 -56.52
CA ASP A 37 29.80 -13.76 -55.26
C ASP A 37 30.70 -13.89 -54.02
N THR A 38 31.70 -13.01 -53.92
CA THR A 38 32.48 -12.72 -52.70
C THR A 38 32.28 -11.29 -52.20
N ASP A 39 31.36 -10.54 -52.81
CA ASP A 39 31.10 -9.13 -52.58
C ASP A 39 30.33 -8.88 -51.26
N LYS A 40 31.02 -9.05 -50.12
CA LYS A 40 30.55 -8.78 -48.73
C LYS A 40 30.18 -7.30 -48.47
N SER A 41 30.07 -6.50 -49.52
CA SER A 41 29.77 -5.05 -49.54
C SER A 41 28.26 -4.73 -49.45
N LEU A 42 27.40 -5.70 -49.78
CA LEU A 42 25.93 -5.51 -49.82
C LEU A 42 25.27 -5.43 -48.43
N LEU A 43 25.92 -5.92 -47.38
CA LEU A 43 25.51 -5.65 -45.99
C LEU A 43 26.32 -4.47 -45.46
N HIS A 44 25.79 -3.25 -45.63
CA HIS A 44 26.28 -2.06 -44.90
C HIS A 44 25.97 -2.24 -43.42
N ASN A 45 26.90 -2.87 -42.70
CA ASN A 45 26.74 -3.16 -41.28
C ASN A 45 26.72 -1.85 -40.47
N LEU A 46 25.60 -1.58 -39.81
CA LEU A 46 25.41 -0.38 -38.98
C LEU A 46 26.40 -0.35 -37.79
N MET A 47 27.03 -1.49 -37.46
CA MET A 47 28.15 -1.59 -36.51
C MET A 47 29.49 -1.07 -37.03
N THR A 48 29.59 -0.65 -38.29
CA THR A 48 30.81 -0.01 -38.86
C THR A 48 30.58 1.31 -39.60
N ASP A 49 29.35 1.78 -39.82
CA ASP A 49 29.10 3.10 -40.42
C ASP A 49 29.60 4.25 -39.49
N PRO A 50 30.48 5.17 -39.97
CA PRO A 50 30.98 6.30 -39.19
C PRO A 50 29.94 7.43 -38.95
N ARG A 51 28.80 7.42 -39.64
CA ARG A 51 27.67 8.35 -39.41
C ARG A 51 26.89 8.00 -38.15
N ILE A 52 26.94 6.74 -37.72
CA ILE A 52 26.20 6.22 -36.57
C ILE A 52 27.07 6.39 -35.32
N ARG A 53 26.84 7.47 -34.56
CA ARG A 53 27.42 7.62 -33.22
C ARG A 53 26.89 6.52 -32.31
N ARG A 54 27.78 5.64 -31.83
CA ARG A 54 27.47 4.61 -30.83
C ARG A 54 27.80 5.16 -29.45
N GLY A 55 26.83 5.13 -28.54
CA GLY A 55 26.92 5.69 -27.19
C GLY A 55 25.77 6.65 -26.90
N THR A 56 25.27 6.60 -25.67
CA THR A 56 24.23 7.50 -25.17
C THR A 56 24.71 8.96 -25.19
N THR A 57 23.85 9.90 -25.55
CA THR A 57 24.18 11.34 -25.57
C THR A 57 24.27 11.99 -24.18
N ALA A 58 23.96 11.25 -23.11
CA ALA A 58 24.16 11.69 -21.74
C ALA A 58 25.65 11.62 -21.35
N GLN A 59 26.18 12.73 -20.82
CA GLN A 59 27.46 12.76 -20.10
C GLN A 59 27.31 12.08 -18.73
N GLY A 60 27.15 10.76 -18.73
CA GLY A 60 27.14 9.95 -17.51
C GLY A 60 28.52 9.88 -16.86
N PRO A 61 28.61 9.58 -15.56
CA PRO A 61 29.90 9.32 -14.91
C PRO A 61 30.62 8.15 -15.61
N PRO A 62 31.97 8.15 -15.65
CA PRO A 62 32.72 7.12 -16.35
C PRO A 62 32.44 5.73 -15.74
N PRO A 63 32.40 4.66 -16.56
CA PRO A 63 32.11 3.32 -16.09
C PRO A 63 33.13 2.87 -15.03
N PRO A 64 32.75 2.06 -14.03
CA PRO A 64 33.63 1.68 -12.91
C PRO A 64 34.98 1.13 -13.37
N LEU A 65 36.04 1.44 -12.61
CA LEU A 65 37.44 1.18 -12.99
C LEU A 65 37.73 -0.29 -13.33
N ALA A 66 36.99 -1.23 -12.75
CA ALA A 66 37.06 -2.65 -13.06
C ALA A 66 36.67 -2.96 -14.52
N LEU A 67 35.60 -2.33 -15.03
CA LEU A 67 35.08 -2.56 -16.39
C LEU A 67 36.01 -1.94 -17.45
N GLN A 68 36.73 -0.87 -17.09
CA GLN A 68 37.75 -0.26 -17.96
C GLN A 68 38.94 -1.21 -18.16
N ARG A 69 39.45 -1.81 -17.08
CA ARG A 69 40.55 -2.80 -17.14
C ARG A 69 40.20 -4.01 -18.00
N GLU A 70 38.99 -4.54 -17.87
CA GLU A 70 38.55 -5.68 -18.68
C GLU A 70 38.49 -5.33 -20.19
N GLY A 71 38.06 -4.11 -20.52
CA GLY A 71 38.08 -3.59 -21.90
C GLY A 71 39.51 -3.48 -22.46
N GLU A 72 40.46 -2.97 -21.67
CA GLU A 72 41.87 -2.86 -22.07
C GLU A 72 42.52 -4.24 -22.29
N GLU A 73 42.22 -5.22 -21.43
CA GLU A 73 42.71 -6.59 -21.60
C GLU A 73 42.18 -7.27 -22.87
N ARG A 74 40.88 -7.14 -23.15
CA ARG A 74 40.26 -7.66 -24.38
C ARG A 74 40.94 -7.07 -25.62
N LEU A 75 41.17 -5.76 -25.63
CA LEU A 75 41.80 -5.02 -26.73
C LEU A 75 43.31 -5.35 -26.87
N ARG A 76 44.00 -5.67 -25.76
CA ARG A 76 45.37 -6.20 -25.76
C ARG A 76 45.45 -7.60 -26.40
N LYS A 77 44.57 -8.52 -25.98
CA LYS A 77 44.46 -9.88 -26.53
C LYS A 77 44.12 -9.88 -28.03
N GLU A 78 43.28 -8.95 -28.49
CA GLU A 78 42.98 -8.77 -29.92
C GLU A 78 44.20 -8.30 -30.74
N LYS A 79 44.92 -7.28 -30.26
CA LYS A 79 46.17 -6.79 -30.88
C LYS A 79 47.24 -7.88 -30.97
N GLU A 80 47.31 -8.75 -29.96
CA GLU A 80 48.23 -9.89 -29.92
C GLU A 80 47.88 -10.97 -30.94
N ARG A 81 46.60 -11.35 -31.05
CA ARG A 81 46.11 -12.23 -32.12
C ARG A 81 46.42 -11.68 -33.52
N LEU A 82 46.20 -10.38 -33.74
CA LEU A 82 46.44 -9.74 -35.04
C LEU A 82 47.95 -9.61 -35.37
N ARG A 83 48.83 -9.54 -34.37
CA ARG A 83 50.29 -9.70 -34.56
C ARG A 83 50.63 -11.12 -34.99
N ARG A 84 50.19 -12.13 -34.24
CA ARG A 84 50.45 -13.55 -34.54
C ARG A 84 49.95 -13.97 -35.93
N GLN A 85 48.80 -13.44 -36.37
CA GLN A 85 48.29 -13.68 -37.73
C GLN A 85 49.18 -13.08 -38.83
N LYS A 86 49.69 -11.84 -38.63
CA LYS A 86 50.64 -11.22 -39.56
C LYS A 86 51.99 -11.93 -39.61
N GLU A 87 52.43 -12.47 -38.48
CA GLU A 87 53.67 -13.22 -38.36
C GLU A 87 53.60 -14.55 -39.12
N LEU A 88 52.51 -15.31 -38.98
CA LEU A 88 52.24 -16.51 -39.77
C LEU A 88 52.16 -16.22 -41.28
N LEU A 89 51.53 -15.11 -41.68
CA LEU A 89 51.49 -14.67 -43.09
C LEU A 89 52.89 -14.39 -43.65
N ARG A 90 53.74 -13.71 -42.86
CA ARG A 90 55.14 -13.47 -43.23
C ARG A 90 55.97 -14.76 -43.27
N GLN A 91 55.73 -15.68 -42.35
CA GLN A 91 56.41 -16.97 -42.29
C GLN A 91 56.05 -17.84 -43.52
N LYS A 92 54.78 -17.85 -43.94
CA LYS A 92 54.39 -18.48 -45.20
C LYS A 92 55.05 -17.83 -46.42
N GLN A 93 55.08 -16.50 -46.51
CA GLN A 93 55.77 -15.81 -47.61
C GLN A 93 57.27 -16.13 -47.67
N MET A 94 57.93 -16.38 -46.53
CA MET A 94 59.32 -16.86 -46.50
C MET A 94 59.42 -18.30 -47.04
N GLN A 95 58.52 -19.22 -46.68
CA GLN A 95 58.49 -20.58 -47.23
C GLN A 95 58.21 -20.60 -48.74
N ASP A 96 57.22 -19.80 -49.20
CA ASP A 96 56.88 -19.68 -50.62
C ASP A 96 58.10 -19.16 -51.44
N LEU A 97 58.92 -18.26 -50.86
CA LEU A 97 60.17 -17.79 -51.47
C LEU A 97 61.29 -18.84 -51.42
N GLN A 98 61.47 -19.56 -50.31
CA GLN A 98 62.48 -20.62 -50.19
C GLN A 98 62.22 -21.77 -51.17
N TYR A 99 60.96 -22.16 -51.37
CA TYR A 99 60.58 -23.17 -52.36
C TYR A 99 60.97 -22.77 -53.79
N VAL A 100 60.85 -21.48 -54.14
CA VAL A 100 61.30 -20.97 -55.45
C VAL A 100 62.83 -20.95 -55.54
N ASP A 101 63.54 -20.62 -54.45
CA ASP A 101 65.01 -20.58 -54.43
C ASP A 101 65.62 -21.99 -54.55
N ASP A 102 65.08 -23.00 -53.88
CA ASP A 102 65.48 -24.42 -54.04
C ASP A 102 65.24 -24.92 -55.48
N LEU A 103 64.11 -24.55 -56.09
CA LEU A 103 63.79 -24.90 -57.48
C LEU A 103 64.78 -24.23 -58.46
N MET A 104 65.15 -22.97 -58.20
CA MET A 104 66.12 -22.22 -58.99
C MET A 104 67.56 -22.70 -58.78
N SER A 105 67.91 -23.19 -57.58
CA SER A 105 69.21 -23.78 -57.26
C SER A 105 69.43 -25.11 -57.99
N THR A 106 68.35 -25.85 -58.26
CA THR A 106 68.36 -27.12 -59.01
C THR A 106 68.47 -26.90 -60.52
N MET A 107 68.17 -25.69 -61.02
CA MET A 107 68.18 -25.34 -62.44
C MET A 107 69.52 -24.69 -62.86
N PRO A 108 70.14 -25.06 -63.99
CA PRO A 108 71.32 -24.36 -64.49
C PRO A 108 70.97 -22.90 -64.85
N PRO A 109 71.82 -21.91 -64.52
CA PRO A 109 71.50 -20.50 -64.73
C PRO A 109 71.35 -20.14 -66.22
N PRO A 110 70.41 -19.25 -66.58
CA PRO A 110 70.12 -18.92 -67.97
C PRO A 110 71.33 -18.28 -68.67
N VAL A 111 71.66 -18.79 -69.85
CA VAL A 111 72.85 -18.38 -70.61
C VAL A 111 72.63 -16.97 -71.19
N SER A 112 73.27 -15.99 -70.56
CA SER A 112 73.19 -14.58 -70.94
C SER A 112 73.50 -14.36 -72.43
N GLY A 113 72.65 -13.57 -73.10
CA GLY A 113 72.81 -13.21 -74.52
C GLY A 113 72.10 -14.13 -75.52
N ARG A 114 71.42 -15.20 -75.10
CA ARG A 114 70.52 -15.98 -75.96
C ARG A 114 69.06 -15.65 -75.65
N GLN A 115 68.30 -15.27 -76.67
CA GLN A 115 66.84 -15.33 -76.62
C GLN A 115 66.41 -16.77 -76.88
N HIS A 116 65.47 -17.28 -76.08
CA HIS A 116 64.82 -18.55 -76.36
C HIS A 116 63.82 -18.33 -77.50
N MET A 117 63.88 -19.16 -78.53
CA MET A 117 62.94 -19.17 -79.64
C MET A 117 61.91 -20.27 -79.39
N ASP A 118 60.63 -19.98 -79.63
CA ASP A 118 59.57 -20.96 -79.42
C ASP A 118 59.78 -22.19 -80.32
N VAL A 119 59.69 -23.38 -79.74
CA VAL A 119 59.83 -24.63 -80.48
C VAL A 119 58.55 -24.87 -81.25
N GLN A 120 58.63 -24.92 -82.58
CA GLN A 120 57.48 -25.15 -83.43
C GLN A 120 56.99 -26.59 -83.29
N THR A 121 55.86 -26.78 -82.60
CA THR A 121 55.22 -28.09 -82.34
C THR A 121 54.08 -28.43 -83.30
N ASP A 122 54.04 -27.78 -84.47
CA ASP A 122 53.02 -28.04 -85.49
C ASP A 122 53.37 -29.30 -86.29
N GLU A 123 52.38 -30.17 -86.51
CA GLU A 123 52.54 -31.47 -87.17
C GLU A 123 52.72 -31.30 -88.69
N TYR A 124 53.97 -31.27 -89.17
CA TYR A 124 54.31 -31.11 -90.58
C TYR A 124 54.46 -32.46 -91.28
N LEU A 125 53.51 -32.79 -92.17
CA LEU A 125 53.48 -34.01 -92.98
C LEU A 125 53.72 -33.67 -94.46
N GLU A 126 54.74 -34.28 -95.06
CA GLU A 126 55.02 -34.18 -96.50
C GLU A 126 54.45 -35.40 -97.24
N GLU A 127 53.57 -35.18 -98.23
CA GLU A 127 53.02 -36.25 -99.08
C GLU A 127 53.97 -36.58 -100.24
N ILE A 128 54.74 -37.67 -100.10
CA ILE A 128 55.62 -38.18 -101.17
C ILE A 128 54.75 -38.89 -102.23
N SER A 129 54.69 -38.33 -103.44
CA SER A 129 53.72 -38.69 -104.48
C SER A 129 54.27 -39.42 -105.71
N ASP A 130 55.53 -39.88 -105.67
CA ASP A 130 56.14 -40.66 -106.76
C ASP A 130 55.79 -42.17 -106.70
N LYS A 131 55.44 -42.75 -107.85
CA LYS A 131 55.23 -44.19 -108.03
C LYS A 131 56.43 -44.85 -108.74
N PRO A 132 56.89 -46.03 -108.31
CA PRO A 132 57.99 -46.73 -108.97
C PRO A 132 57.60 -47.20 -110.39
N VAL A 133 58.58 -47.23 -111.29
CA VAL A 133 58.38 -47.58 -112.71
C VAL A 133 58.40 -49.10 -112.91
N GLU A 134 57.25 -49.66 -113.25
CA GLU A 134 57.11 -51.06 -113.67
C GLU A 134 57.70 -51.28 -115.08
N LYS A 135 58.20 -52.49 -115.35
CA LYS A 135 58.80 -52.87 -116.65
C LYS A 135 58.44 -54.30 -117.01
N ASP A 136 57.64 -54.45 -118.06
CA ASP A 136 57.34 -55.77 -118.63
C ASP A 136 58.56 -56.36 -119.35
N MET A 137 58.84 -57.64 -119.07
CA MET A 137 59.78 -58.46 -119.82
C MET A 137 59.09 -59.75 -120.24
N GLN A 138 59.17 -60.08 -121.53
CA GLN A 138 58.61 -61.31 -122.10
C GLN A 138 59.75 -62.25 -122.48
N THR A 139 59.66 -63.51 -122.05
CA THR A 139 60.63 -64.58 -122.37
C THR A 139 59.91 -65.80 -122.93
N GLN A 140 60.41 -66.30 -124.05
CA GLN A 140 59.83 -67.43 -124.78
C GLN A 140 60.22 -68.76 -124.13
N THR A 141 59.23 -69.51 -123.65
CA THR A 141 59.39 -70.82 -123.01
C THR A 141 59.13 -71.97 -123.98
N ASP A 142 59.98 -73.00 -123.94
CA ASP A 142 59.82 -74.25 -124.68
C ASP A 142 59.10 -75.32 -123.81
N GLU A 143 58.44 -76.30 -124.44
CA GLU A 143 57.42 -77.13 -123.76
C GLU A 143 58.00 -78.28 -122.91
N PHE A 144 58.33 -77.98 -121.65
CA PHE A 144 58.77 -78.97 -120.66
C PHE A 144 57.65 -79.93 -120.23
N LYS A 145 57.84 -81.23 -120.45
CA LYS A 145 56.93 -82.28 -119.96
C LYS A 145 57.22 -82.63 -118.51
N GLU A 146 56.17 -82.63 -117.68
CA GLU A 146 56.31 -82.79 -116.23
C GLU A 146 56.81 -84.18 -115.82
N ARG A 147 57.75 -84.20 -114.87
CA ARG A 147 58.18 -85.41 -114.16
C ARG A 147 57.19 -85.69 -113.01
N PRO A 148 56.76 -86.94 -112.78
CA PRO A 148 55.90 -87.24 -111.63
C PRO A 148 56.54 -86.81 -110.31
N MET A 149 55.72 -86.24 -109.43
CA MET A 149 56.14 -85.59 -108.19
C MET A 149 56.97 -86.53 -107.32
N THR A 150 58.22 -86.16 -107.00
CA THR A 150 59.04 -86.95 -106.07
C THR A 150 58.41 -86.89 -104.66
N PRO A 151 58.26 -88.03 -103.96
CA PRO A 151 57.62 -88.05 -102.65
C PRO A 151 58.38 -87.17 -101.66
N LYS A 152 57.65 -86.37 -100.88
CA LYS A 152 58.24 -85.45 -99.90
C LYS A 152 59.00 -86.24 -98.85
N TYR A 153 60.31 -85.99 -98.73
CA TYR A 153 61.13 -86.55 -97.66
C TYR A 153 60.68 -85.97 -96.31
N VAL A 154 60.19 -86.83 -95.42
CA VAL A 154 59.92 -86.49 -94.03
C VAL A 154 61.11 -86.98 -93.20
N PRO A 155 61.92 -86.08 -92.59
CA PRO A 155 62.97 -86.49 -91.68
C PRO A 155 62.38 -87.26 -90.50
N LYS A 156 63.03 -88.37 -90.11
CA LYS A 156 62.71 -89.02 -88.83
C LYS A 156 63.09 -88.07 -87.70
N LYS A 157 62.22 -87.90 -86.69
CA LYS A 157 62.60 -87.24 -85.42
C LYS A 157 63.87 -87.92 -84.90
N SER A 158 64.93 -87.13 -84.70
CA SER A 158 66.24 -87.61 -84.25
C SER A 158 66.73 -86.71 -83.12
N GLY A 159 66.31 -87.04 -81.91
CA GLY A 159 66.62 -86.37 -80.66
C GLY A 159 65.96 -87.13 -79.51
N VAL A 160 66.43 -86.90 -78.29
CA VAL A 160 65.73 -87.37 -77.08
C VAL A 160 64.78 -86.25 -76.68
N ASP A 161 63.47 -86.52 -76.74
CA ASP A 161 62.48 -85.60 -76.17
C ASP A 161 62.64 -85.63 -74.63
N VAL A 162 62.83 -84.47 -74.01
CA VAL A 162 63.01 -84.31 -72.55
C VAL A 162 61.98 -83.33 -72.05
N GLU A 163 61.23 -83.71 -71.01
CA GLU A 163 60.32 -82.81 -70.29
C GLU A 163 60.99 -82.25 -69.04
N THR A 164 60.69 -80.99 -68.71
CA THR A 164 61.18 -80.30 -67.51
C THR A 164 59.98 -79.70 -66.79
N GLN A 165 59.53 -80.38 -65.72
CA GLN A 165 58.42 -79.94 -64.89
C GLN A 165 58.95 -79.38 -63.57
N ILE A 166 58.43 -78.22 -63.17
CA ILE A 166 58.66 -77.60 -61.85
C ILE A 166 57.58 -78.13 -60.90
N TRP A 167 57.96 -78.55 -59.71
CA TRP A 167 57.04 -79.14 -58.73
C TRP A 167 56.51 -78.10 -57.73
N GLU A 168 55.45 -78.45 -57.00
CA GLU A 168 54.91 -77.59 -55.95
C GLU A 168 55.98 -77.34 -54.86
N ASN A 169 56.19 -76.06 -54.52
CA ASN A 169 57.22 -75.53 -53.62
C ASN A 169 58.68 -75.52 -54.13
N ASP A 170 58.96 -75.94 -55.36
CA ASP A 170 60.32 -75.97 -55.96
C ASP A 170 60.90 -74.55 -56.23
N LEU A 171 60.04 -73.52 -56.29
CA LEU A 171 60.42 -72.10 -56.45
C LEU A 171 59.98 -71.22 -55.27
N PHE A 172 59.62 -71.79 -54.12
CA PHE A 172 59.10 -71.02 -52.99
C PHE A 172 60.22 -70.32 -52.20
N ASP A 173 60.14 -68.99 -52.11
CA ASP A 173 61.03 -68.13 -51.32
C ASP A 173 60.26 -67.56 -50.12
N PHE A 174 60.57 -68.05 -48.93
CA PHE A 174 59.84 -67.69 -47.70
C PHE A 174 59.94 -66.20 -47.37
N ASP A 175 61.12 -65.60 -47.49
CA ASP A 175 61.34 -64.21 -47.07
C ASP A 175 60.56 -63.26 -47.98
N ARG A 176 60.50 -63.57 -49.28
CA ARG A 176 59.73 -62.82 -50.28
C ARG A 176 58.22 -62.97 -50.12
N GLU A 177 57.71 -64.19 -49.90
CA GLU A 177 56.27 -64.44 -49.82
C GLU A 177 55.66 -64.04 -48.45
N VAL A 178 56.49 -63.89 -47.41
CA VAL A 178 56.06 -63.40 -46.08
C VAL A 178 56.09 -61.88 -45.95
N GLU A 179 56.90 -61.16 -46.73
CA GLU A 179 56.97 -59.69 -46.68
C GLU A 179 55.59 -58.99 -46.80
N PRO A 180 54.68 -59.36 -47.73
CA PRO A 180 53.35 -58.75 -47.82
C PRO A 180 52.47 -59.06 -46.60
N LEU A 181 52.53 -60.29 -46.08
CA LEU A 181 51.78 -60.73 -44.90
C LEU A 181 52.21 -59.96 -43.65
N LEU A 182 53.52 -59.84 -43.44
CA LEU A 182 54.10 -59.16 -42.28
C LEU A 182 53.85 -57.64 -42.38
N SER A 183 53.97 -57.05 -43.57
CA SER A 183 53.62 -55.65 -43.83
C SER A 183 52.16 -55.33 -43.47
N VAL A 184 51.20 -56.14 -43.93
CA VAL A 184 49.77 -55.96 -43.59
C VAL A 184 49.51 -56.15 -42.09
N LEU A 185 50.16 -57.13 -41.45
CA LEU A 185 49.99 -57.40 -40.02
C LEU A 185 50.52 -56.24 -39.17
N VAL A 186 51.74 -55.77 -39.44
CA VAL A 186 52.35 -54.62 -38.74
C VAL A 186 51.55 -53.34 -38.99
N ALA A 187 51.15 -53.06 -40.23
CA ALA A 187 50.33 -51.89 -40.54
C ALA A 187 49.01 -51.89 -39.76
N LYS A 188 48.31 -53.04 -39.71
CA LYS A 188 47.03 -53.17 -39.01
C LYS A 188 47.17 -53.08 -37.48
N VAL A 189 48.22 -53.66 -36.91
CA VAL A 189 48.50 -53.52 -35.46
C VAL A 189 48.80 -52.06 -35.11
N LEU A 190 49.62 -51.37 -35.91
CA LEU A 190 49.92 -49.94 -35.68
C LEU A 190 48.68 -49.06 -35.87
N GLU A 191 47.86 -49.30 -36.89
CA GLU A 191 46.58 -48.60 -37.10
C GLU A 191 45.64 -48.79 -35.92
N GLN A 192 45.46 -50.02 -35.45
CA GLN A 192 44.63 -50.35 -34.30
C GLN A 192 45.14 -49.69 -33.02
N SER A 193 46.44 -49.82 -32.68
CA SER A 193 47.00 -49.19 -31.47
C SER A 193 46.92 -47.67 -31.50
N ILE A 194 47.07 -47.04 -32.68
CA ILE A 194 46.93 -45.58 -32.82
C ILE A 194 45.47 -45.13 -32.68
N LEU A 195 44.50 -45.97 -33.05
CA LEU A 195 43.08 -45.71 -32.86
C LEU A 195 42.69 -45.89 -31.38
N GLU A 196 43.06 -47.01 -30.76
CA GLU A 196 42.80 -47.31 -29.35
C GLU A 196 43.33 -46.20 -28.41
N VAL A 197 44.58 -45.74 -28.61
CA VAL A 197 45.16 -44.65 -27.79
C VAL A 197 44.42 -43.31 -27.99
N ARG A 198 43.89 -43.03 -29.19
CA ARG A 198 43.09 -41.81 -29.43
C ARG A 198 41.72 -41.90 -28.78
N ASP A 199 41.06 -43.05 -28.88
CA ASP A 199 39.77 -43.28 -28.24
C ASP A 199 39.89 -43.19 -26.70
N GLU A 200 40.99 -43.68 -26.11
CA GLU A 200 41.32 -43.49 -24.69
C GLU A 200 41.54 -42.01 -24.33
N GLU A 201 42.33 -41.27 -25.12
CA GLU A 201 42.52 -39.83 -24.92
C GLU A 201 41.21 -39.03 -25.06
N GLU A 202 40.37 -39.33 -26.06
CA GLU A 202 39.07 -38.68 -26.23
C GLU A 202 38.12 -39.02 -25.09
N PHE A 203 38.05 -40.28 -24.65
CA PHE A 203 37.24 -40.69 -23.49
C PHE A 203 37.65 -39.96 -22.21
N PHE A 204 38.97 -39.88 -21.92
CA PHE A 204 39.49 -39.16 -20.76
C PHE A 204 39.17 -37.66 -20.82
N ASN A 205 39.31 -37.03 -22.00
CA ASN A 205 38.96 -35.62 -22.20
C ASN A 205 37.45 -35.37 -22.01
N ILE A 206 36.59 -36.27 -22.50
CA ILE A 206 35.13 -36.20 -22.31
C ILE A 206 34.77 -36.36 -20.83
N GLN A 207 35.34 -37.34 -20.12
CA GLN A 207 35.08 -37.56 -18.70
C GLN A 207 35.53 -36.34 -17.86
N SER A 208 36.76 -35.87 -18.06
CA SER A 208 37.29 -34.66 -17.40
C SER A 208 36.42 -33.42 -17.65
N HIS A 209 35.84 -33.29 -18.85
CA HIS A 209 34.88 -32.22 -19.13
C HIS A 209 33.53 -32.40 -18.41
N GLN A 210 33.02 -33.63 -18.32
CA GLN A 210 31.80 -33.94 -17.57
C GLN A 210 31.98 -33.64 -16.09
N ASP A 211 33.03 -34.18 -15.45
CA ASP A 211 33.37 -33.94 -14.04
C ASP A 211 33.49 -32.43 -13.73
N ALA A 212 34.16 -31.67 -14.61
CA ALA A 212 34.31 -30.22 -14.48
C ALA A 212 33.02 -29.42 -14.72
N MET A 213 31.99 -30.02 -15.33
CA MET A 213 30.66 -29.43 -15.50
C MET A 213 29.71 -29.83 -14.36
N GLU A 214 29.82 -31.05 -13.84
CA GLU A 214 29.07 -31.49 -12.66
C GLU A 214 29.54 -30.76 -11.39
N ALA A 215 30.85 -30.57 -11.22
CA ALA A 215 31.41 -29.78 -10.12
C ALA A 215 30.89 -28.33 -10.11
N LYS A 216 30.73 -27.70 -11.29
CA LYS A 216 30.11 -26.37 -11.41
C LYS A 216 28.63 -26.42 -11.05
N ARG A 217 27.86 -27.35 -11.61
CA ARG A 217 26.43 -27.52 -11.32
C ARG A 217 26.19 -27.76 -9.82
N ALA A 218 27.05 -28.54 -9.16
CA ALA A 218 26.98 -28.79 -7.72
C ALA A 218 27.25 -27.52 -6.89
N ALA A 219 28.24 -26.70 -7.29
CA ALA A 219 28.51 -25.41 -6.66
C ALA A 219 27.37 -24.41 -6.88
N GLU A 220 26.86 -24.28 -8.10
CA GLU A 220 25.73 -23.43 -8.47
C GLU A 220 24.46 -23.81 -7.68
N LEU A 221 24.19 -25.12 -7.53
CA LEU A 221 23.06 -25.63 -6.73
C LEU A 221 23.25 -25.34 -5.24
N ALA A 222 24.48 -25.49 -4.71
CA ALA A 222 24.78 -25.18 -3.31
C ALA A 222 24.61 -23.67 -2.99
N ASP A 223 25.05 -22.78 -3.88
CA ASP A 223 24.85 -21.34 -3.72
C ASP A 223 23.39 -20.91 -3.92
N ALA A 224 22.68 -21.51 -4.89
CA ALA A 224 21.23 -21.28 -5.07
C ALA A 224 20.45 -21.68 -3.81
N LYS A 225 20.71 -22.88 -3.26
CA LYS A 225 20.08 -23.35 -2.03
C LYS A 225 20.43 -22.48 -0.82
N ARG A 226 21.67 -21.99 -0.73
CA ARG A 226 22.09 -21.06 0.33
C ARG A 226 21.29 -19.75 0.27
N MET A 227 21.04 -19.22 -0.93
CA MET A 227 20.18 -18.03 -1.10
C MET A 227 18.71 -18.34 -0.78
N GLU A 228 18.19 -19.50 -1.17
CA GLU A 228 16.83 -19.95 -0.84
C GLU A 228 16.61 -20.10 0.69
N ASP A 229 17.53 -20.76 1.39
CA ASP A 229 17.51 -20.88 2.87
C ASP A 229 17.63 -19.52 3.57
N GLU A 230 18.37 -18.57 2.98
CA GLU A 230 18.43 -17.19 3.45
C GLU A 230 17.14 -16.38 3.19
N GLU A 231 16.50 -16.55 2.02
CA GLU A 231 15.26 -15.85 1.68
C GLU A 231 14.07 -16.39 2.47
N ARG A 232 13.96 -17.71 2.63
CA ARG A 232 12.91 -18.33 3.46
C ARG A 232 12.96 -17.82 4.90
N ARG A 233 14.15 -17.71 5.52
CA ARG A 233 14.31 -17.10 6.85
C ARG A 233 13.86 -15.64 6.90
N LYS A 234 14.17 -14.86 5.85
CA LYS A 234 13.75 -13.46 5.73
C LYS A 234 12.24 -13.34 5.49
N GLU A 235 11.58 -14.37 4.95
CA GLU A 235 10.14 -14.44 4.76
C GLU A 235 9.41 -14.88 6.04
N GLU A 236 9.87 -15.96 6.68
CA GLU A 236 9.44 -16.41 8.01
C GLU A 236 9.44 -15.24 9.04
N GLU A 237 10.51 -14.42 9.05
CA GLU A 237 10.60 -13.25 9.93
C GLU A 237 9.62 -12.11 9.55
N LYS A 238 9.41 -11.85 8.25
CA LYS A 238 8.42 -10.87 7.78
C LYS A 238 7.00 -11.28 8.16
N GLU A 239 6.65 -12.55 7.97
CA GLU A 239 5.34 -13.08 8.32
C GLU A 239 5.09 -13.00 9.84
N ALA A 240 6.07 -13.40 10.66
CA ALA A 240 5.99 -13.27 12.12
C ALA A 240 5.77 -11.82 12.57
N ARG A 241 6.53 -10.87 12.03
CA ARG A 241 6.36 -9.42 12.28
C ARG A 241 4.98 -8.92 11.82
N LEU A 242 4.49 -9.39 10.66
CA LEU A 242 3.21 -8.99 10.09
C LEU A 242 2.01 -9.56 10.86
N ILE A 243 2.14 -10.76 11.45
CA ILE A 243 1.16 -11.31 12.39
C ILE A 243 1.16 -10.49 13.69
N GLN A 244 2.33 -10.22 14.26
CA GLN A 244 2.46 -9.40 15.47
C GLN A 244 1.88 -7.98 15.30
N GLU A 245 2.09 -7.36 14.14
CA GLU A 245 1.53 -6.03 13.82
C GLU A 245 0.01 -6.07 13.67
N LYS A 246 -0.54 -7.08 12.97
CA LYS A 246 -2.00 -7.31 12.89
C LYS A 246 -2.62 -7.47 14.28
N GLU A 247 -1.98 -8.24 15.17
CA GLU A 247 -2.44 -8.38 16.56
C GLU A 247 -2.33 -7.08 17.35
N ARG A 248 -1.28 -6.27 17.14
CA ARG A 248 -1.13 -4.97 17.79
C ARG A 248 -2.29 -4.06 17.37
N VAL A 249 -2.49 -3.85 16.07
CA VAL A 249 -3.58 -3.03 15.52
C VAL A 249 -4.97 -3.54 15.99
N ALA A 250 -5.18 -4.86 16.06
CA ALA A 250 -6.42 -5.44 16.56
C ALA A 250 -6.64 -5.24 18.09
N ARG A 251 -5.57 -5.15 18.88
CA ARG A 251 -5.64 -4.75 20.31
C ARG A 251 -5.83 -3.24 20.46
N ASP A 252 -5.06 -2.45 19.74
CA ASP A 252 -5.08 -0.99 19.76
C ASP A 252 -6.49 -0.47 19.41
N ARG A 253 -7.11 -1.02 18.36
CA ARG A 253 -8.52 -0.76 18.00
C ARG A 253 -9.50 -1.08 19.13
N LYS A 254 -9.39 -2.25 19.77
CA LYS A 254 -10.25 -2.64 20.90
C LYS A 254 -10.02 -1.78 22.16
N ILE A 255 -8.86 -1.13 22.28
CA ILE A 255 -8.56 -0.17 23.34
C ILE A 255 -9.18 1.19 23.00
N GLN A 256 -9.09 1.65 21.75
CA GLN A 256 -9.75 2.86 21.25
C GLN A 256 -11.28 2.76 21.42
N GLU A 257 -11.92 1.71 20.89
CA GLU A 257 -13.37 1.47 21.03
C GLU A 257 -13.85 1.51 22.49
N LYS A 258 -13.03 1.03 23.45
CA LYS A 258 -13.30 1.10 24.90
C LYS A 258 -13.05 2.50 25.49
N ALA A 259 -12.01 3.19 25.04
CA ALA A 259 -11.71 4.56 25.48
C ALA A 259 -12.78 5.55 25.00
N ASP A 260 -13.25 5.39 23.77
CA ASP A 260 -14.31 6.19 23.15
C ASP A 260 -15.67 5.91 23.80
N ALA A 261 -16.02 4.64 24.02
CA ALA A 261 -17.22 4.30 24.79
C ALA A 261 -17.19 4.89 26.22
N ARG A 262 -16.00 4.89 26.88
CA ARG A 262 -15.83 5.49 28.22
C ARG A 262 -15.89 7.01 28.20
N SER A 263 -15.32 7.68 27.20
CA SER A 263 -15.34 9.14 27.09
C SER A 263 -16.75 9.64 26.76
N PHE A 264 -17.44 8.99 25.83
CA PHE A 264 -18.85 9.22 25.51
C PHE A 264 -19.75 9.01 26.74
N ALA A 265 -19.62 7.88 27.43
CA ALA A 265 -20.41 7.61 28.64
C ALA A 265 -20.17 8.65 29.74
N LYS A 266 -18.91 9.11 29.93
CA LYS A 266 -18.61 10.18 30.89
C LYS A 266 -19.28 11.50 30.47
N GLN A 267 -19.16 11.92 29.21
CA GLN A 267 -19.75 13.16 28.70
C GLN A 267 -21.29 13.12 28.83
N TYR A 268 -21.91 12.00 28.42
CA TYR A 268 -23.36 11.83 28.51
C TYR A 268 -23.87 11.85 29.96
N LEU A 269 -23.20 11.16 30.89
CA LEU A 269 -23.60 11.15 32.30
C LEU A 269 -23.35 12.49 33.01
N GLN A 270 -22.30 13.22 32.61
CA GLN A 270 -22.00 14.57 33.13
C GLN A 270 -23.13 15.56 32.80
N ASP A 271 -23.74 15.45 31.63
CA ASP A 271 -24.88 16.28 31.21
C ASP A 271 -26.23 15.73 31.69
N LEU A 272 -26.39 14.40 31.81
CA LEU A 272 -27.65 13.78 32.22
C LEU A 272 -27.99 14.06 33.69
N ALA A 273 -27.00 13.99 34.59
CA ALA A 273 -27.23 14.19 36.01
C ALA A 273 -27.87 15.56 36.34
N PRO A 274 -27.29 16.73 35.97
CA PRO A 274 -27.91 18.03 36.25
C PRO A 274 -29.29 18.13 35.59
N ARG A 275 -29.44 17.77 34.30
CA ARG A 275 -30.74 17.85 33.60
C ARG A 275 -31.86 17.04 34.28
N VAL A 276 -31.52 15.91 34.92
CA VAL A 276 -32.49 15.11 35.70
C VAL A 276 -32.80 15.77 37.06
N PHE A 277 -31.81 16.32 37.76
CA PHE A 277 -32.03 17.09 38.99
C PHE A 277 -32.86 18.36 38.72
N ASP A 278 -32.51 19.13 37.69
CA ASP A 278 -33.24 20.31 37.23
C ASP A 278 -34.70 19.94 36.93
N ASN A 279 -34.95 18.93 36.11
CA ASN A 279 -36.31 18.56 35.72
C ASN A 279 -37.15 17.92 36.84
N LEU A 280 -36.52 17.30 37.85
CA LEU A 280 -37.20 16.88 39.08
C LEU A 280 -37.51 18.06 40.01
N THR A 281 -36.67 19.10 40.01
CA THR A 281 -36.87 20.34 40.75
C THR A 281 -37.99 21.18 40.11
N GLU A 282 -37.97 21.35 38.79
CA GLU A 282 -39.06 21.98 38.01
C GLU A 282 -40.43 21.33 38.26
N LYS A 283 -40.44 20.01 38.47
CA LYS A 283 -41.65 19.22 38.76
C LYS A 283 -42.01 19.16 40.25
N GLY A 284 -41.26 19.84 41.13
CA GLY A 284 -41.55 19.90 42.57
C GLY A 284 -41.34 18.59 43.34
N TYR A 285 -40.57 17.63 42.81
CA TYR A 285 -40.22 16.40 43.55
C TYR A 285 -39.20 16.67 44.65
N PHE A 286 -38.34 17.68 44.45
CA PHE A 286 -37.52 18.26 45.52
C PHE A 286 -38.26 19.45 46.12
N TYR A 287 -38.59 19.35 47.40
CA TYR A 287 -39.20 20.39 48.21
C TYR A 287 -38.43 20.53 49.52
N ASP A 288 -38.47 21.72 50.13
CA ASP A 288 -37.95 21.92 51.48
C ASP A 288 -38.93 21.26 52.48
N PRO A 289 -38.49 20.29 53.31
CA PRO A 289 -39.34 19.68 54.32
C PRO A 289 -39.96 20.70 55.28
N VAL A 290 -39.23 21.77 55.65
CA VAL A 290 -39.70 22.78 56.60
C VAL A 290 -40.81 23.61 55.99
N LEU A 291 -40.68 24.05 54.73
CA LEU A 291 -41.76 24.74 54.04
C LEU A 291 -42.99 23.83 53.88
N ARG A 292 -42.79 22.54 53.65
CA ARG A 292 -43.89 21.58 53.47
C ARG A 292 -44.62 21.25 54.78
N GLU A 293 -43.90 21.14 55.89
CA GLU A 293 -44.47 21.02 57.24
C GLU A 293 -45.23 22.29 57.62
N VAL A 294 -44.70 23.48 57.28
CA VAL A 294 -45.42 24.75 57.46
C VAL A 294 -46.71 24.77 56.63
N GLU A 295 -46.66 24.46 55.33
CA GLU A 295 -47.85 24.40 54.47
C GLU A 295 -48.91 23.41 54.99
N VAL A 296 -48.53 22.18 55.33
CA VAL A 296 -49.47 21.07 55.56
C VAL A 296 -49.91 20.96 57.02
N VAL A 297 -49.09 21.38 57.98
CA VAL A 297 -49.38 21.24 59.43
C VAL A 297 -49.63 22.60 60.07
N PHE A 298 -48.76 23.58 59.84
CA PHE A 298 -48.88 24.89 60.50
C PHE A 298 -49.99 25.77 59.91
N THR A 299 -50.14 25.87 58.58
CA THR A 299 -51.20 26.75 58.03
C THR A 299 -52.62 26.27 58.37
N PRO A 300 -52.98 24.97 58.33
CA PRO A 300 -54.33 24.55 58.70
C PRO A 300 -54.60 24.72 60.20
N TRP A 301 -53.60 24.46 61.05
CA TRP A 301 -53.70 24.76 62.49
C TRP A 301 -53.89 26.26 62.75
N LEU A 302 -53.13 27.13 62.06
CA LEU A 302 -53.25 28.57 62.18
C LEU A 302 -54.62 29.07 61.70
N TYR A 303 -55.15 28.52 60.60
CA TYR A 303 -56.50 28.85 60.14
C TYR A 303 -57.57 28.40 61.16
N GLN A 304 -57.43 27.20 61.75
CA GLN A 304 -58.34 26.70 62.79
C GLN A 304 -58.30 27.54 64.07
N GLU A 305 -57.12 27.96 64.54
CA GLU A 305 -57.04 28.85 65.71
C GLU A 305 -57.59 30.25 65.38
N VAL A 306 -57.33 30.80 64.19
CA VAL A 306 -57.94 32.08 63.78
C VAL A 306 -59.46 31.96 63.67
N GLU A 307 -60.00 30.84 63.17
CA GLU A 307 -61.44 30.54 63.12
C GLU A 307 -62.03 30.41 64.55
N HIS A 308 -61.30 29.78 65.47
CA HIS A 308 -61.66 29.70 66.89
C HIS A 308 -61.66 31.08 67.58
N GLN A 309 -60.65 31.94 67.34
CA GLN A 309 -60.63 33.30 67.86
C GLN A 309 -61.72 34.19 67.24
N LEU A 310 -62.06 33.98 65.96
CA LEU A 310 -63.17 34.67 65.29
C LEU A 310 -64.53 34.24 65.83
N SER A 311 -64.79 32.94 65.99
CA SER A 311 -66.04 32.43 66.55
C SER A 311 -66.21 32.80 68.02
N ASN A 312 -65.14 32.78 68.83
CA ASN A 312 -65.17 33.33 70.20
C ASN A 312 -65.49 34.84 70.23
N ARG A 313 -64.96 35.62 69.28
CA ARG A 313 -65.31 37.05 69.13
C ARG A 313 -66.76 37.24 68.69
N GLU A 314 -67.30 36.37 67.84
CA GLU A 314 -68.70 36.40 67.40
C GLU A 314 -69.66 36.00 68.54
N LEU A 315 -69.34 34.96 69.31
CA LEU A 315 -70.05 34.61 70.54
C LEU A 315 -70.03 35.74 71.56
N ALA A 316 -68.88 36.38 71.78
CA ALA A 316 -68.77 37.54 72.66
C ALA A 316 -69.58 38.74 72.14
N GLN A 317 -69.67 38.94 70.82
CA GLN A 317 -70.52 39.96 70.21
C GLN A 317 -72.01 39.62 70.32
N MET A 318 -72.41 38.35 70.21
CA MET A 318 -73.79 37.90 70.45
C MET A 318 -74.18 38.11 71.91
N ILE A 319 -73.36 37.68 72.88
CA ILE A 319 -73.59 37.89 74.32
C ILE A 319 -73.64 39.39 74.65
N MET A 320 -72.79 40.22 74.04
CA MET A 320 -72.86 41.68 74.19
C MET A 320 -74.15 42.26 73.60
N GLN A 321 -74.60 41.81 72.43
CA GLN A 321 -75.86 42.25 71.83
C GLN A 321 -77.08 41.85 72.67
N ASP A 322 -77.08 40.63 73.21
CA ASP A 322 -78.15 40.10 74.06
C ASP A 322 -78.20 40.80 75.43
N ALA A 323 -77.03 41.05 76.04
CA ALA A 323 -76.91 41.86 77.25
C ALA A 323 -77.38 43.32 77.02
N ILE A 324 -77.06 43.91 75.87
CA ILE A 324 -77.60 45.22 75.46
C ILE A 324 -79.12 45.14 75.24
N HIS A 325 -79.64 44.07 74.65
CA HIS A 325 -81.07 43.87 74.44
C HIS A 325 -81.81 43.80 75.77
N HIS A 326 -81.40 42.95 76.69
CA HIS A 326 -81.97 42.86 78.03
C HIS A 326 -81.79 44.13 78.88
N ALA A 327 -80.69 44.88 78.70
CA ALA A 327 -80.54 46.19 79.33
C ALA A 327 -81.55 47.22 78.79
N LEU A 328 -81.78 47.22 77.47
CA LEU A 328 -82.79 48.06 76.82
C LEU A 328 -84.23 47.63 77.18
N GLU A 329 -84.51 46.32 77.31
CA GLU A 329 -85.79 45.83 77.80
C GLU A 329 -86.06 46.24 79.25
N LYS A 330 -85.07 46.07 80.15
CA LYS A 330 -85.18 46.54 81.55
C LYS A 330 -85.41 48.06 81.59
N ALA A 331 -84.67 48.84 80.80
CA ALA A 331 -84.88 50.28 80.68
C ALA A 331 -86.27 50.63 80.11
N ARG A 332 -86.78 49.87 79.12
CA ARG A 332 -88.13 50.05 78.56
C ARG A 332 -89.21 49.74 79.59
N ASN A 333 -89.06 48.67 80.36
CA ASN A 333 -90.01 48.27 81.39
C ASN A 333 -90.05 49.31 82.52
N VAL A 334 -88.90 49.77 83.02
CA VAL A 334 -88.82 50.87 84.01
C VAL A 334 -89.40 52.18 83.46
N TRP A 335 -89.22 52.47 82.16
CA TRP A 335 -89.85 53.63 81.52
C TRP A 335 -91.38 53.46 81.37
N GLU A 336 -91.87 52.27 81.03
CA GLU A 336 -93.30 51.96 80.99
C GLU A 336 -93.94 52.02 82.39
N GLU A 337 -93.26 51.52 83.42
CA GLU A 337 -93.69 51.60 84.82
C GLU A 337 -93.72 53.05 85.33
N THR A 338 -92.64 53.81 85.16
CA THR A 338 -92.62 55.22 85.55
C THR A 338 -93.60 56.07 84.73
N LYS A 339 -93.90 55.70 83.49
CA LYS A 339 -94.96 56.32 82.68
C LYS A 339 -96.36 55.94 83.17
N LYS A 340 -96.62 54.68 83.54
CA LYS A 340 -97.88 54.24 84.16
C LYS A 340 -98.10 54.98 85.48
N ARG A 341 -97.08 55.02 86.34
CA ARG A 341 -97.12 55.73 87.62
C ARG A 341 -97.38 57.22 87.46
N LYS A 342 -96.75 57.89 86.47
CA LYS A 342 -97.06 59.29 86.13
C LYS A 342 -98.48 59.48 85.60
N LEU A 343 -98.99 58.56 84.79
CA LEU A 343 -100.38 58.60 84.33
C LEU A 343 -101.39 58.37 85.48
N GLU A 344 -101.00 57.59 86.49
CA GLU A 344 -101.78 57.36 87.71
C GLU A 344 -101.70 58.56 88.67
N GLU A 345 -100.52 59.17 88.84
CA GLU A 345 -100.32 60.46 89.52
C GLU A 345 -101.18 61.55 88.84
N GLU A 346 -101.18 61.66 87.50
CA GLU A 346 -102.01 62.58 86.73
C GLU A 346 -103.52 62.30 86.90
N ARG A 347 -103.95 61.04 86.88
CA ARG A 347 -105.36 60.64 87.12
C ARG A 347 -105.82 60.92 88.54
N GLU A 348 -104.97 60.69 89.54
CA GLU A 348 -105.26 61.08 90.90
C GLU A 348 -105.38 62.60 91.01
N MET A 349 -104.52 63.37 90.33
CA MET A 349 -104.57 64.82 90.35
C MET A 349 -105.82 65.37 89.66
N THR A 350 -106.28 64.81 88.52
CA THR A 350 -107.55 65.24 87.91
C THR A 350 -108.76 64.89 88.77
N LEU A 351 -108.79 63.70 89.40
CA LEU A 351 -109.84 63.34 90.37
C LEU A 351 -109.84 64.25 91.61
N LYS A 352 -108.67 64.63 92.11
CA LYS A 352 -108.52 65.61 93.21
C LYS A 352 -108.96 67.01 92.77
N GLU A 353 -108.71 67.42 91.54
CA GLU A 353 -109.21 68.69 90.99
C GLU A 353 -110.74 68.70 90.79
N GLU A 354 -111.35 67.63 90.30
CA GLU A 354 -112.82 67.54 90.19
C GLU A 354 -113.48 67.58 91.58
N ALA A 355 -112.91 66.86 92.56
CA ALA A 355 -113.35 66.93 93.95
C ALA A 355 -113.19 68.34 94.55
N ALA A 356 -112.11 69.06 94.21
CA ALA A 356 -111.88 70.43 94.65
C ALA A 356 -112.81 71.45 93.96
N LYS A 357 -113.20 71.23 92.70
CA LYS A 357 -114.17 72.08 91.98
C LYS A 357 -115.56 71.96 92.59
N ARG A 358 -116.05 70.74 92.85
CA ARG A 358 -117.35 70.52 93.55
C ARG A 358 -117.40 71.22 94.91
N LYS A 359 -116.31 71.14 95.70
CA LYS A 359 -116.22 71.83 97.00
C LYS A 359 -116.16 73.37 96.91
N LYS A 360 -115.86 73.96 95.75
CA LYS A 360 -115.90 75.41 95.55
C LYS A 360 -117.27 75.91 95.09
N GLU A 361 -117.92 75.17 94.19
CA GLU A 361 -119.31 75.46 93.79
C GLU A 361 -120.28 75.42 95.00
N GLU A 362 -119.98 74.58 96.00
CA GLU A 362 -120.73 74.50 97.26
C GLU A 362 -120.45 75.66 98.23
N GLN A 363 -119.33 76.38 98.09
CA GLN A 363 -118.92 77.47 99.00
C GLN A 363 -119.26 78.89 98.49
N GLU A 364 -119.31 79.13 97.19
CA GLU A 364 -119.61 80.47 96.62
C GLU A 364 -121.09 80.89 96.77
N LEU A 365 -121.96 80.00 97.26
CA LEU A 365 -123.39 80.26 97.48
C LEU A 365 -123.75 80.77 98.89
N GLU A 366 -122.83 80.68 99.88
CA GLU A 366 -123.16 80.90 101.30
C GLU A 366 -122.64 82.23 101.88
N GLU A 367 -121.61 82.87 101.32
CA GLU A 367 -121.01 84.10 101.90
C GLU A 367 -121.70 85.43 101.48
N GLN A 368 -123.03 85.43 101.31
CA GLN A 368 -123.82 86.66 101.30
C GLN A 368 -124.31 87.02 102.71
N SER A 369 -123.98 88.24 103.14
CA SER A 369 -124.27 88.86 104.45
C SER A 369 -123.33 88.49 105.61
N LYS A 370 -122.98 89.53 106.39
CA LYS A 370 -122.31 89.49 107.70
C LYS A 370 -123.11 90.42 108.61
N PRO A 371 -123.26 90.14 109.94
CA PRO A 371 -122.37 90.88 110.86
C PRO A 371 -122.09 90.24 112.25
N ASN A 372 -120.89 90.56 112.78
CA ASN A 372 -120.57 90.87 114.20
C ASN A 372 -120.49 89.76 115.29
N ALA A 373 -119.62 90.05 116.29
CA ALA A 373 -119.55 89.59 117.69
C ALA A 373 -118.82 88.28 118.12
N GLU A 374 -117.86 88.48 119.04
CA GLU A 374 -117.46 87.64 120.21
C GLU A 374 -116.59 86.36 120.08
N GLN A 375 -116.05 85.92 121.24
CA GLN A 375 -114.99 84.90 121.52
C GLN A 375 -115.54 83.88 122.58
N PRO A 376 -114.79 83.01 123.34
CA PRO A 376 -113.38 82.54 123.30
C PRO A 376 -113.17 81.00 123.52
N GLY A 377 -111.90 80.53 123.70
CA GLY A 377 -111.48 79.14 124.09
C GLY A 377 -110.16 78.74 123.37
N HIS A 378 -109.09 78.11 123.90
CA HIS A 378 -108.79 77.23 125.07
C HIS A 378 -109.50 75.85 125.02
N GLU A 379 -108.87 74.68 125.26
CA GLU A 379 -107.52 74.34 125.82
C GLU A 379 -107.09 72.85 125.52
N SER A 380 -105.81 72.48 125.75
CA SER A 380 -105.27 71.10 126.03
C SER A 380 -105.35 70.00 124.90
N SER A 381 -104.73 68.79 124.95
CA SER A 381 -103.47 68.24 125.55
C SER A 381 -103.27 66.73 125.17
N GLY A 382 -102.05 66.17 125.27
CA GLY A 382 -101.75 64.70 125.19
C GLY A 382 -100.90 64.28 123.96
N GLU A 383 -99.94 63.32 123.97
CA GLU A 383 -99.82 61.97 124.61
C GLU A 383 -100.66 60.88 123.89
N GLU A 384 -100.18 59.65 123.56
CA GLU A 384 -98.85 59.00 123.69
C GLU A 384 -98.72 57.71 122.81
N ASN A 385 -97.50 57.16 122.72
CA ASN A 385 -97.12 55.72 122.67
C ASN A 385 -97.21 54.77 121.42
N THR A 386 -96.23 53.83 121.37
CA THR A 386 -96.14 52.50 120.68
C THR A 386 -96.40 52.32 119.17
N GLY A 387 -95.73 51.40 118.45
CA GLY A 387 -94.60 50.52 118.80
C GLY A 387 -94.46 49.27 117.87
N GLU A 388 -93.29 48.61 117.90
CA GLU A 388 -93.01 47.23 117.40
C GLU A 388 -93.11 46.99 115.86
N GLN A 389 -92.48 46.02 115.17
CA GLN A 389 -91.46 44.95 115.37
C GLN A 389 -90.89 44.63 113.94
N SER A 390 -89.87 43.80 113.59
CA SER A 390 -88.87 42.91 114.24
C SER A 390 -87.76 42.52 113.22
N GLU A 391 -86.61 42.01 113.72
CA GLU A 391 -85.74 40.86 113.31
C GLU A 391 -85.92 40.14 111.93
N ASN A 392 -84.93 39.54 111.25
CA ASN A 392 -83.62 38.91 111.59
C ASN A 392 -82.54 39.16 110.47
N SER A 393 -81.20 39.01 110.60
CA SER A 393 -80.32 37.83 110.86
C SER A 393 -80.20 36.88 109.63
N ASP A 394 -79.08 36.26 109.19
CA ASP A 394 -77.65 36.12 109.63
C ASP A 394 -76.68 36.06 108.38
N GLU A 395 -75.34 36.15 108.47
CA GLU A 395 -74.27 35.08 108.53
C GLU A 395 -74.43 33.92 107.49
N GLU A 396 -73.41 33.30 106.86
CA GLU A 396 -71.94 33.35 106.98
C GLU A 396 -71.23 32.83 105.67
N GLU A 397 -69.97 32.38 105.78
CA GLU A 397 -69.04 31.56 104.94
C GLU A 397 -69.64 30.52 103.93
N GLU A 398 -68.95 29.80 103.01
CA GLU A 398 -67.53 29.54 102.65
C GLU A 398 -67.43 28.93 101.20
N GLU A 399 -66.21 28.97 100.61
CA GLU A 399 -65.44 28.01 99.74
C GLU A 399 -66.00 27.08 98.60
N ASP A 400 -65.02 26.72 97.74
CA ASP A 400 -64.82 25.55 96.84
C ASP A 400 -65.54 25.30 95.47
N ASP A 401 -64.73 24.68 94.57
CA ASP A 401 -64.89 24.12 93.20
C ASP A 401 -65.46 24.98 92.04
#